data_AF-A0A822EEK3-F1
#
_entry.id   AF-A0A822EEK3-F1
#
_cell.length_a   1.000
_cell.length_b   1.000
_cell.length_c   1.000
_cell.angle_alpha   90.00
_cell.angle_beta   90.00
_cell.angle_gamma   90.00
#
_symmetry.space_group_name_H-M   'P 1'
#
loop_
_entity.id
_entity.type
_entity.pdbx_description
1 polymer ?
#
loop_
_entity_poly.entity_id
_entity_poly.type
_entity_poly.pdbx_seq_one_letter_code
_entity_poly.pdbx_strand_id
1 'polypeptide(L)'
;NPTLSSLDQSWTLFKHIYNKQYGSINDEQARRVIWEKNVEMIQRHNLEADLSMHTYTMKVNQFADLTLEEFVKKMNTLKINDQKRENKKFDIPSNIVLPSSVGKIILFH
;
A
#
# COMPACT_ATOMS: atom_id res chain seq x y z
N ASN A 1 18.17 -8.89 14.59
CA ASN A 1 19.01 -8.19 13.61
C ASN A 1 19.20 -9.03 12.37
N PRO A 2 18.46 -8.76 11.29
CA PRO A 2 18.87 -9.24 9.97
C PRO A 2 20.25 -8.64 9.68
N THR A 3 21.21 -9.48 9.33
CA THR A 3 22.53 -9.01 8.88
C THR A 3 22.36 -8.22 7.57
N LEU A 4 23.22 -7.23 7.30
CA LEU A 4 23.20 -6.42 6.06
C LEU A 4 23.03 -7.30 4.80
N SER A 5 23.65 -8.48 4.80
CA SER A 5 23.55 -9.50 3.74
C SER A 5 22.12 -10.00 3.44
N SER A 6 21.24 -10.09 4.44
CA SER A 6 19.85 -10.54 4.25
C SER A 6 18.99 -9.48 3.57
N LEU A 7 19.23 -8.20 3.86
CA LEU A 7 18.52 -7.09 3.22
C LEU A 7 18.97 -6.91 1.77
N ASP A 8 20.21 -7.24 1.43
CA ASP A 8 20.72 -7.16 0.06
C ASP A 8 20.07 -8.18 -0.88
N GLN A 9 19.86 -9.41 -0.39
CA GLN A 9 19.09 -10.42 -1.11
C GLN A 9 17.64 -9.97 -1.31
N SER A 10 17.02 -9.44 -0.24
CA SER A 10 15.65 -8.94 -0.27
C SER A 10 15.48 -7.75 -1.22
N TRP A 11 16.46 -6.86 -1.30
CA TRP A 11 16.51 -5.76 -2.27
C TRP A 11 16.57 -6.25 -3.70
N THR A 12 17.47 -7.20 -3.97
CA THR A 12 17.62 -7.78 -5.30
C THR A 12 16.32 -8.42 -5.76
N LEU A 13 15.67 -9.18 -4.87
CA LEU A 13 14.37 -9.79 -5.13
C LEU A 13 13.27 -8.74 -5.33
N PHE A 14 13.22 -7.71 -4.48
CA PHE A 14 12.27 -6.60 -4.62
C PHE A 14 12.38 -5.92 -5.99
N LYS A 15 13.61 -5.57 -6.40
CA LYS A 15 13.85 -4.96 -7.72
C LYS A 15 13.40 -5.88 -8.84
N HIS A 16 13.67 -7.18 -8.73
CA HIS A 16 13.26 -8.17 -9.72
C HIS A 16 11.74 -8.32 -9.81
N ILE A 17 11.05 -8.54 -8.68
CA ILE A 17 9.60 -8.75 -8.62
C ILE A 17 8.82 -7.55 -9.19
N TYR A 18 9.27 -6.33 -8.89
CA TYR A 18 8.59 -5.10 -9.30
C TYR A 18 9.25 -4.40 -10.49
N ASN A 19 10.16 -5.08 -11.19
CA ASN A 19 10.89 -4.60 -12.36
C ASN A 19 11.46 -3.17 -12.17
N LYS A 20 12.14 -2.95 -11.05
CA LYS A 20 12.73 -1.65 -10.70
C LYS A 20 14.01 -1.42 -11.47
N GLN A 21 14.10 -0.26 -12.11
CA GLN A 21 15.28 0.22 -12.81
C GLN A 21 15.53 1.67 -12.39
N TYR A 22 16.79 1.99 -12.07
CA TYR A 22 17.20 3.28 -11.54
C TYR A 22 18.20 3.92 -12.51
N GLY A 23 18.12 5.24 -12.66
CA GLY A 23 18.87 5.95 -13.71
C GLY A 23 20.36 6.09 -13.42
N SER A 24 20.76 5.93 -12.16
CA SER A 24 22.15 6.02 -11.72
C SER A 24 22.36 5.22 -10.42
N ILE A 25 23.63 4.95 -10.10
CA ILE A 25 24.01 4.32 -8.82
C ILE A 25 23.53 5.15 -7.63
N ASN A 26 23.63 6.48 -7.72
CA ASN A 26 23.19 7.38 -6.65
C ASN A 26 21.66 7.31 -6.45
N ASP A 27 20.89 7.23 -7.53
CA ASP A 27 19.43 7.05 -7.47
C ASP A 27 19.08 5.68 -6.85
N GLU A 28 19.76 4.61 -7.26
CA GLU A 28 19.58 3.29 -6.65
C GLU A 28 19.88 3.31 -5.14
N GLN A 29 20.98 3.94 -4.72
CA GLN A 29 21.33 4.07 -3.31
C GLN A 29 20.29 4.87 -2.52
N ALA A 30 19.78 5.97 -3.07
CA ALA A 30 18.71 6.74 -2.43
C ALA A 30 17.43 5.89 -2.28
N ARG A 31 17.08 5.12 -3.31
CA ARG A 31 15.91 4.23 -3.32
C ARG A 31 16.06 3.07 -2.35
N ARG A 32 17.28 2.54 -2.22
CA ARG A 32 17.64 1.51 -1.23
C ARG A 32 17.41 2.00 0.19
N VAL A 33 17.87 3.22 0.52
CA VAL A 33 17.68 3.80 1.87
C VAL A 33 16.19 3.99 2.19
N ILE A 34 15.41 4.49 1.23
CA ILE A 34 13.95 4.65 1.40
C ILE A 34 13.29 3.28 1.62
N TRP A 35 13.69 2.28 0.83
CA TRP A 35 13.17 0.93 0.93
C TRP A 35 13.46 0.29 2.29
N GLU A 36 14.69 0.39 2.80
CA GLU A 36 15.05 -0.16 4.11
C GLU A 36 14.22 0.49 5.23
N LYS A 37 14.05 1.81 5.19
CA LYS A 37 13.19 2.54 6.14
C LYS A 37 11.73 2.07 6.09
N ASN A 38 11.20 1.84 4.89
CA ASN A 38 9.83 1.35 4.73
C ASN A 38 9.69 -0.12 5.19
N VAL A 39 10.70 -0.96 4.97
CA VAL A 39 10.75 -2.34 5.48
C VAL A 39 10.76 -2.36 7.00
N GLU A 40 11.57 -1.52 7.65
CA GLU A 40 11.59 -1.37 9.11
C GLU A 40 10.23 -0.93 9.65
N MET A 41 9.61 0.07 9.02
CA MET A 41 8.27 0.53 9.37
C MET A 41 7.23 -0.61 9.27
N ILE A 42 7.28 -1.40 8.20
CA ILE A 42 6.39 -2.57 8.00
C ILE A 42 6.60 -3.60 9.11
N GLN A 43 7.85 -3.92 9.43
CA GLN A 43 8.16 -4.88 10.49
C GLN A 43 7.63 -4.41 11.84
N ARG A 44 7.87 -3.14 12.19
CA ARG A 44 7.36 -2.55 13.43
C ARG A 44 5.83 -2.57 13.48
N HIS A 45 5.15 -2.16 12.41
CA HIS A 45 3.68 -2.19 12.33
C HIS A 45 3.14 -3.60 12.53
N ASN A 46 3.76 -4.61 11.91
CA ASN A 46 3.30 -5.99 12.04
C ASN A 46 3.52 -6.56 13.45
N LEU A 47 4.61 -6.20 14.13
CA LEU A 47 4.80 -6.55 15.55
C LEU A 47 3.72 -5.90 16.43
N GLU A 48 3.37 -4.64 16.17
CA GLU A 48 2.26 -3.97 16.86
C GLU A 48 0.90 -4.63 16.54
N ALA A 49 0.71 -5.11 15.31
CA ALA A 49 -0.50 -5.85 14.91
C ALA A 49 -0.61 -7.21 15.62
N ASP A 50 0.50 -7.93 15.82
CA ASP A 50 0.55 -9.17 16.60
C ASP A 50 0.16 -8.94 18.07
N LEU A 51 0.40 -7.72 18.58
CA LEU A 51 -0.06 -7.25 19.89
C LEU A 51 -1.50 -6.71 19.88
N SER A 52 -2.26 -6.94 18.80
CA SER A 52 -3.64 -6.49 18.62
C SER A 52 -3.81 -4.95 18.65
N MET A 53 -2.74 -4.18 18.43
CA MET A 53 -2.82 -2.71 18.36
C MET A 53 -3.35 -2.22 17.00
N HIS A 54 -3.26 -3.06 15.97
CA HIS A 54 -3.76 -2.80 14.63
C HIS A 54 -4.63 -3.96 14.16
N THR A 55 -5.64 -3.66 13.33
CA THR A 55 -6.55 -4.65 12.73
C THR A 55 -6.09 -5.14 11.37
N TYR A 56 -4.91 -4.71 10.92
CA TYR A 56 -4.34 -5.06 9.62
C TYR A 56 -2.82 -5.15 9.70
N THR A 57 -2.24 -5.91 8.77
CA THR A 57 -0.80 -6.06 8.58
C THR A 57 -0.35 -5.39 7.29
N MET A 58 0.92 -5.01 7.23
CA MET A 58 1.56 -4.46 6.05
C MET A 58 2.52 -5.47 5.41
N LYS A 59 2.79 -5.29 4.12
CA LYS A 59 3.77 -6.08 3.37
C LYS A 59 4.53 -5.17 2.40
N VAL A 60 5.79 -5.52 2.14
CA VAL A 60 6.59 -4.89 1.07
C VAL A 60 5.84 -5.02 -0.25
N ASN A 61 5.61 -3.89 -0.91
CA ASN A 61 4.90 -3.82 -2.19
C ASN A 61 5.68 -2.93 -3.17
N GLN A 62 5.17 -2.76 -4.39
CA GLN A 62 5.81 -1.98 -5.46
C GLN A 62 6.09 -0.50 -5.13
N PHE A 63 5.55 0.03 -4.04
CA PHE A 63 5.74 1.40 -3.57
C PHE A 63 6.74 1.51 -2.42
N ALA A 64 7.35 0.40 -1.99
CA ALA A 64 8.26 0.38 -0.85
C ALA A 64 9.52 1.24 -1.05
N ASP A 65 9.89 1.61 -2.28
CA ASP A 65 11.02 2.51 -2.59
C ASP A 65 10.61 3.99 -2.78
N LEU A 66 9.36 4.35 -2.45
CA LEU A 66 8.85 5.71 -2.54
C LEU A 66 8.78 6.36 -1.16
N THR A 67 9.03 7.67 -1.13
CA THR A 67 8.64 8.49 0.01
C THR A 67 7.13 8.68 0.06
N LEU A 68 6.60 9.07 1.22
CA LEU A 68 5.17 9.39 1.35
C LEU A 68 4.73 10.49 0.37
N GLU A 69 5.57 11.51 0.19
CA GLU A 69 5.29 12.61 -0.75
C GLU A 69 5.22 12.12 -2.20
N GLU A 70 6.18 11.31 -2.63
CA GLU A 70 6.19 10.72 -3.96
C GLU A 70 4.99 9.80 -4.18
N PHE A 71 4.63 8.99 -3.17
CA PHE A 71 3.47 8.12 -3.20
C PHE A 71 2.18 8.93 -3.36
N VAL A 72 1.99 9.96 -2.54
CA VAL A 72 0.82 10.86 -2.62
C VAL A 72 0.76 11.53 -3.98
N LYS A 73 1.88 12.08 -4.47
CA LYS A 73 1.95 12.72 -5.79
C LYS A 73 1.57 11.76 -6.92
N LYS A 74 1.94 10.48 -6.80
CA LYS A 74 1.66 9.44 -7.80
C LYS A 74 0.23 8.93 -7.77
N MET A 75 -0.34 8.75 -6.58
CA MET A 75 -1.63 8.08 -6.39
C MET A 75 -2.81 9.04 -6.20
N ASN A 76 -2.57 10.29 -5.83
CA ASN A 76 -3.64 11.24 -5.55
C ASN A 76 -4.12 11.96 -6.83
N THR A 77 -4.83 11.23 -7.69
CA THR A 77 -5.36 11.74 -8.97
C THR A 77 -6.77 12.35 -8.86
N LEU A 78 -7.45 12.14 -7.73
CA LEU A 78 -8.81 12.62 -7.53
C LEU A 78 -8.83 14.15 -7.35
N LYS A 79 -9.36 14.85 -8.35
CA LYS A 79 -9.68 16.28 -8.25
C LYS A 79 -11.17 16.42 -7.96
N ILE A 80 -11.52 16.69 -6.71
CA ILE A 80 -12.89 17.03 -6.35
C ILE A 80 -13.15 18.46 -6.85
N ASN A 81 -14.01 18.59 -7.85
CA ASN A 81 -14.50 19.90 -8.29
C ASN A 81 -15.65 20.31 -7.36
N ASP A 82 -15.45 21.34 -6.55
CA ASP A 82 -16.47 21.86 -5.63
C ASP A 82 -17.72 22.38 -6.35
N GLN A 83 -17.64 22.64 -7.67
CA GLN A 83 -18.72 23.27 -8.43
C GLN A 83 -19.84 22.34 -8.93
N LYS A 84 -19.84 21.04 -8.57
CA LYS A 84 -20.93 20.14 -8.97
C LYS A 84 -21.24 19.03 -7.96
N ARG A 85 -21.33 19.37 -6.66
CA ARG A 85 -22.07 18.52 -5.72
C ARG A 85 -23.56 18.67 -6.04
N GLU A 86 -24.05 17.92 -7.02
CA GLU A 86 -25.50 17.76 -7.18
C GLU A 86 -26.02 17.08 -5.91
N ASN A 87 -26.89 17.76 -5.15
CA ASN A 87 -27.61 17.18 -4.03
C ASN A 87 -28.65 16.16 -4.55
N LYS A 88 -28.17 15.07 -5.16
CA LYS A 88 -28.99 13.94 -5.56
C LYS A 88 -29.38 13.19 -4.31
N LYS A 89 -30.64 13.34 -3.91
CA LYS A 89 -31.23 12.56 -2.83
C LYS A 89 -31.31 11.11 -3.29
N PHE A 90 -30.63 10.22 -2.57
CA PHE A 90 -30.73 8.78 -2.80
C PHE A 90 -31.88 8.26 -1.94
N ASP A 91 -33.06 8.07 -2.54
CA ASP A 91 -34.22 7.54 -1.83
C ASP A 91 -34.08 6.02 -1.65
N ILE A 92 -33.92 5.59 -0.39
CA ILE A 92 -33.91 4.17 -0.02
C ILE A 92 -35.36 3.72 0.22
N PRO A 93 -35.88 2.70 -0.48
CA PRO A 93 -37.21 2.17 -0.24
C PRO A 93 -37.34 1.62 1.19
N SER A 94 -38.46 1.91 1.86
CA SER A 94 -38.72 1.50 3.25
C SER A 94 -38.85 -0.01 3.46
N ASN A 95 -39.07 -0.80 2.40
CA ASN A 95 -39.23 -2.25 2.45
C ASN A 95 -37.96 -3.03 2.07
N ILE A 96 -36.78 -2.39 2.11
CA ILE A 96 -35.53 -3.06 1.74
C ILE A 96 -34.90 -3.75 2.96
N VAL A 97 -34.68 -5.07 2.85
CA VAL A 97 -33.86 -5.82 3.81
C VAL A 97 -32.45 -5.92 3.24
N LEU A 98 -31.51 -5.22 3.87
CA LEU A 98 -30.11 -5.24 3.45
C LEU A 98 -29.41 -6.52 3.98
N PRO A 99 -28.54 -7.15 3.19
CA PRO A 99 -27.72 -8.25 3.67
C PRO A 99 -26.70 -7.76 4.70
N SER A 100 -26.31 -8.63 5.64
CA SER A 100 -25.28 -8.32 6.64
C SER A 100 -23.86 -8.18 6.05
N SER A 101 -23.64 -8.65 4.82
CA SER A 101 -22.40 -8.46 4.06
C SER A 101 -22.68 -8.58 2.56
N VAL A 102 -22.00 -7.78 1.74
CA VAL A 102 -22.04 -7.86 0.27
C VAL A 102 -20.66 -8.28 -0.20
N GLY A 103 -20.53 -9.55 -0.62
CA GLY A 103 -19.29 -10.16 -1.10
C GLY A 103 -19.45 -11.66 -1.26
N LYS A 104 -20.00 -12.11 -2.39
CA LYS A 104 -20.03 -13.52 -2.80
C LYS A 104 -19.18 -13.69 -4.05
N ILE A 105 -17.95 -14.17 -3.89
CA ILE A 105 -17.18 -14.72 -5.02
C ILE A 105 -17.61 -16.18 -5.14
N ILE A 106 -18.36 -16.49 -6.18
CA ILE A 106 -18.65 -17.88 -6.58
C ILE A 106 -17.40 -18.38 -7.30
N LEU A 107 -16.67 -19.33 -6.71
CA LEU A 107 -15.63 -20.10 -7.38
C LEU A 107 -16.29 -21.08 -8.35
N PHE A 108 -16.13 -20.86 -9.66
CA PHE A 108 -16.43 -21.89 -10.66
C PHE A 108 -15.37 -23.00 -10.55
N HIS A 109 -15.84 -24.25 -10.50
CA HIS A 109 -15.01 -25.46 -10.55
C HIS A 109 -14.81 -25.87 -12.01
#